data_AF-G7M650-F1
#
_entry.id   AF-G7M650-F1
#
_cell.length_a   1.000
_cell.length_b   1.000
_cell.length_c   1.000
_cell.angle_alpha   90.00
_cell.angle_beta   90.00
_cell.angle_gamma   90.00
#
_symmetry.space_group_name_H-M   'P 1'
#
loop_
_entity.id
_entity.type
_entity.pdbx_description
1 polymer ?
#
loop_
_entity_poly.entity_id
_entity_poly.type
_entity_poly.pdbx_seq_one_letter_code
_entity_poly.pdbx_strand_id
1 'polypeptide(L)'
;MEKDILEDISTIDLSAKVSVDNPIDYNGLMSLKKSTSARICIGRAGSRYKTSDYLRLRADHAVAMDAVWTHVDEEVIDDLGFYKVQTLVKDKEEYITRPDLGRSFSEEVINEIKEKCINNVDVQIIAGDGLSSPAITVNLKEIYPMIVDGVKAKGYKIGTPIFVKYARVATMDKISEAINAKVTLILIGERPGLATGESMSCYMAYEASSRKPESQRTVISNIHRNGMPPVEAGAQIVELIGTLLREKKSGIELKL
;
A
#
# COMPACT_ATOMS: atom_id res chain seq x y z
N MET A 1 32.97 -27.31 -23.79
CA MET A 1 32.28 -26.99 -22.52
C MET A 1 31.24 -25.94 -22.83
N GLU A 2 30.09 -26.38 -23.35
CA GLU A 2 28.88 -25.55 -23.27
C GLU A 2 28.59 -25.41 -21.77
N LYS A 3 28.54 -24.17 -21.29
CA LYS A 3 28.20 -23.91 -19.88
C LYS A 3 26.78 -24.44 -19.66
N ASP A 4 26.63 -25.37 -18.72
CA ASP A 4 25.36 -25.63 -18.03
C ASP A 4 24.91 -24.34 -17.34
N ILE A 5 24.34 -23.41 -18.11
CA ILE A 5 23.71 -22.21 -17.57
C ILE A 5 22.32 -22.66 -17.15
N LEU A 6 22.13 -22.84 -15.85
CA LEU A 6 20.81 -23.04 -15.27
C LEU A 6 19.91 -21.86 -15.68
N GLU A 7 18.75 -22.15 -16.27
CA GLU A 7 17.75 -21.13 -16.59
C GLU A 7 17.32 -20.41 -15.31
N ASP A 8 17.24 -19.08 -15.38
CA ASP A 8 16.71 -18.29 -14.28
C ASP A 8 15.22 -18.56 -14.11
N ILE A 9 14.88 -19.31 -13.05
CA ILE A 9 13.50 -19.66 -12.74
C ILE A 9 12.64 -18.43 -12.48
N SER A 10 13.22 -17.28 -12.10
CA SER A 10 12.51 -16.04 -11.80
C SER A 10 12.04 -15.29 -13.06
N THR A 11 12.70 -15.51 -14.21
CA THR A 11 12.35 -14.85 -15.48
C THR A 11 11.22 -15.53 -16.22
N ILE A 12 10.80 -16.73 -15.80
CA ILE A 12 9.70 -17.46 -16.41
C ILE A 12 8.40 -16.69 -16.19
N ASP A 13 7.73 -16.33 -17.28
CA ASP A 13 6.36 -15.79 -17.23
C ASP A 13 5.39 -16.92 -16.85
N LEU A 14 4.92 -16.86 -15.60
CA LEU A 14 3.97 -17.83 -15.09
C LEU A 14 2.63 -17.77 -15.83
N SER A 15 2.20 -16.60 -16.33
CA SER A 15 0.91 -16.47 -17.03
C SER A 15 0.86 -17.21 -18.37
N ALA A 16 2.03 -17.50 -18.94
CA ALA A 16 2.18 -18.21 -20.21
C ALA A 16 2.59 -19.68 -20.05
N LYS A 17 2.65 -20.21 -18.81
CA LYS A 17 3.14 -21.57 -18.55
C LYS A 17 2.07 -22.47 -17.95
N VAL A 18 1.73 -23.53 -18.68
CA VAL A 18 0.96 -24.68 -18.16
C VAL A 18 1.95 -25.81 -17.85
N SER A 19 1.95 -26.27 -16.60
CA SER A 19 2.84 -27.34 -16.12
C SER A 19 2.11 -28.68 -15.95
N VAL A 20 0.84 -28.82 -16.38
CA VAL A 20 0.08 -30.08 -16.27
C VAL A 20 0.62 -31.11 -17.28
N ASP A 21 0.86 -32.35 -16.83
CA ASP A 21 1.24 -33.45 -17.72
C ASP A 21 0.03 -33.98 -18.49
N ASN A 22 0.18 -34.19 -19.80
CA ASN A 22 -0.85 -34.74 -20.69
C ASN A 22 -2.23 -34.09 -20.50
N PRO A 23 -2.35 -32.77 -20.66
CA PRO A 23 -3.61 -32.08 -20.44
C PRO A 23 -4.64 -32.47 -21.51
N ILE A 24 -5.87 -32.74 -21.07
CA ILE A 24 -7.00 -33.07 -21.96
C ILE A 24 -7.30 -31.91 -22.92
N ASP A 25 -7.21 -30.67 -22.42
CA ASP A 25 -7.36 -29.45 -23.22
C ASP A 25 -6.29 -28.42 -22.80
N TYR A 26 -5.19 -28.40 -23.54
CA TYR A 26 -4.11 -27.44 -23.29
C TYR A 26 -4.56 -25.99 -23.51
N ASN A 27 -5.38 -25.74 -24.54
CA ASN A 27 -5.82 -24.38 -24.90
C ASN A 27 -6.75 -23.81 -23.82
N GLY A 28 -7.66 -24.63 -23.29
CA GLY A 28 -8.49 -24.27 -22.14
C GLY A 28 -7.65 -23.92 -20.91
N LEU A 29 -6.61 -24.72 -20.59
CA LEU A 29 -5.71 -24.41 -19.49
C LEU A 29 -4.93 -23.11 -19.70
N MET A 30 -4.48 -22.84 -20.93
CA MET A 30 -3.82 -21.57 -21.26
C MET A 30 -4.77 -20.37 -21.10
N SER A 31 -6.03 -20.51 -21.50
CA SER A 31 -7.04 -19.47 -21.30
C SER A 31 -7.28 -19.19 -19.82
N LEU A 32 -7.40 -20.24 -19.00
CA LEU A 32 -7.52 -20.10 -17.54
C LEU A 32 -6.27 -19.46 -16.94
N LYS A 33 -5.09 -19.83 -17.42
CA LYS A 33 -3.83 -19.28 -16.93
C LYS A 33 -3.71 -17.77 -17.16
N LYS A 34 -4.20 -17.28 -18.30
CA LYS A 34 -4.24 -15.85 -18.63
C LYS A 34 -5.31 -15.07 -17.87
N SER A 35 -6.35 -15.73 -17.36
CA SER A 35 -7.45 -15.05 -16.67
C SER A 35 -7.17 -14.72 -15.21
N THR A 36 -6.04 -15.16 -14.64
CA THR A 36 -5.70 -14.91 -13.25
C THR A 36 -4.19 -14.91 -13.00
N SER A 37 -3.75 -14.09 -12.04
CA SER A 37 -2.38 -14.13 -11.52
C SER A 37 -2.13 -15.31 -10.56
N ALA A 38 -3.17 -16.05 -10.18
CA ALA A 38 -3.03 -17.23 -9.33
C ALA A 38 -2.22 -18.34 -10.01
N ARG A 39 -1.49 -19.12 -9.20
CA ARG A 39 -0.64 -20.23 -9.68
C ARG A 39 -1.47 -21.49 -9.98
N ILE A 40 -2.43 -21.37 -10.88
CA ILE A 40 -3.27 -22.49 -11.37
C ILE A 40 -2.65 -23.17 -12.58
N CYS A 41 -3.26 -24.27 -13.05
CA CYS A 41 -2.78 -25.06 -14.19
C CYS A 41 -1.32 -25.53 -14.01
N ILE A 42 -0.93 -25.74 -12.75
CA ILE A 42 0.31 -26.40 -12.36
C ILE A 42 0.08 -27.91 -12.29
N GLY A 43 1.08 -28.69 -12.68
CA GLY A 43 1.00 -30.14 -12.61
C GLY A 43 1.26 -30.66 -11.19
N ARG A 44 1.48 -31.96 -11.07
CA ARG A 44 1.77 -32.62 -9.80
C ARG A 44 2.74 -33.79 -9.98
N ALA A 45 3.56 -34.03 -8.97
CA ALA A 45 4.30 -35.28 -8.79
C ALA A 45 3.61 -36.07 -7.66
N GLY A 46 2.79 -37.07 -8.02
CA GLY A 46 1.89 -37.71 -7.07
C GLY A 46 0.86 -36.72 -6.52
N SER A 47 0.90 -36.46 -5.22
CA SER A 47 0.09 -35.46 -4.50
C SER A 47 0.86 -34.18 -4.15
N ARG A 48 2.08 -34.01 -4.68
CA ARG A 48 2.98 -32.88 -4.38
C ARG A 48 3.18 -31.98 -5.60
N TYR A 49 3.70 -30.79 -5.35
CA TYR A 49 4.13 -29.88 -6.42
C TYR A 49 5.23 -30.51 -7.28
N LYS A 50 5.30 -30.10 -8.54
CA LYS A 50 6.49 -30.34 -9.36
C LYS A 50 7.67 -29.54 -8.81
N THR A 51 8.88 -30.08 -8.99
CA THR A 51 10.11 -29.46 -8.47
C THR A 51 10.28 -28.03 -8.97
N SER A 52 10.05 -27.77 -10.26
CA SER A 52 10.20 -26.43 -10.84
C SER A 52 9.20 -25.42 -10.26
N ASP A 53 7.93 -25.80 -10.09
CA ASP A 53 6.91 -24.93 -9.49
C ASP A 53 7.23 -24.66 -8.00
N TYR A 54 7.78 -25.64 -7.28
CA TYR A 54 8.23 -25.47 -5.90
C TYR A 54 9.46 -24.56 -5.78
N LEU A 55 10.47 -24.74 -6.64
CA LEU A 55 11.64 -23.87 -6.66
C LEU A 55 11.25 -22.42 -6.98
N ARG A 56 10.33 -22.22 -7.94
CA ARG A 56 9.79 -20.89 -8.24
C ARG A 56 9.08 -20.28 -7.03
N LEU A 57 8.26 -21.05 -6.33
CA LEU A 57 7.62 -20.62 -5.08
C LEU A 57 8.64 -20.13 -4.05
N ARG A 58 9.77 -20.86 -3.88
CA ARG A 58 10.84 -20.48 -2.94
C ARG A 58 11.58 -19.22 -3.38
N ALA A 59 11.84 -19.06 -4.67
CA ALA A 59 12.47 -17.87 -5.22
C ALA A 59 11.61 -16.61 -4.99
N ASP A 60 10.33 -16.66 -5.36
CA ASP A 60 9.42 -15.53 -5.15
C ASP A 60 9.23 -15.22 -3.66
N HIS A 61 9.29 -16.24 -2.80
CA HIS A 61 9.23 -16.04 -1.35
C HIS A 61 10.46 -15.31 -0.80
N ALA A 62 11.66 -15.59 -1.34
CA ALA A 62 12.86 -14.85 -0.97
C ALA A 62 12.73 -13.36 -1.33
N VAL A 63 12.27 -13.06 -2.54
CA VAL A 63 12.00 -11.67 -2.99
C VAL A 63 10.96 -10.98 -2.09
N ALA A 64 9.88 -11.68 -1.74
CA ALA A 64 8.86 -11.14 -0.85
C ALA A 64 9.40 -10.84 0.56
N MET A 65 10.31 -11.69 1.07
CA MET A 65 11.00 -11.45 2.34
C MET A 65 11.90 -10.22 2.26
N ASP A 66 12.68 -10.07 1.20
CA ASP A 66 13.56 -8.91 1.02
C ASP A 66 12.75 -7.61 0.97
N ALA A 67 11.60 -7.61 0.29
CA ALA A 67 10.71 -6.45 0.22
C ALA A 67 10.27 -5.93 1.61
N VAL A 68 10.09 -6.81 2.60
CA VAL A 68 9.75 -6.42 3.98
C VAL A 68 10.86 -5.56 4.61
N TRP A 69 12.12 -5.82 4.27
CA TRP A 69 13.29 -5.19 4.87
C TRP A 69 13.80 -3.96 4.10
N THR A 70 13.23 -3.68 2.93
CA THR A 70 13.56 -2.46 2.19
C THR A 70 13.03 -1.19 2.86
N HIS A 71 13.59 -0.05 2.44
CA HIS A 71 13.19 1.29 2.85
C HIS A 71 12.65 2.06 1.64
N VAL A 72 11.79 3.04 1.91
CA VAL A 72 11.27 3.93 0.87
C VAL A 72 12.43 4.78 0.37
N ASP A 73 12.50 4.92 -0.94
CA ASP A 73 13.39 5.89 -1.58
C ASP A 73 12.98 7.31 -1.17
N GLU A 74 13.84 7.96 -0.38
CA GLU A 74 13.56 9.29 0.17
C GLU A 74 13.44 10.37 -0.90
N GLU A 75 14.07 10.17 -2.08
CA GLU A 75 13.95 11.10 -3.20
C GLU A 75 12.49 11.25 -3.64
N VAL A 76 11.72 10.17 -3.63
CA VAL A 76 10.28 10.20 -3.97
C VAL A 76 9.49 11.07 -3.01
N ILE A 77 9.86 11.05 -1.73
CA ILE A 77 9.18 11.78 -0.66
C ILE A 77 9.53 13.27 -0.74
N ASP A 78 10.81 13.56 -0.98
CA ASP A 78 11.34 14.91 -1.08
C ASP A 78 10.83 15.61 -2.37
N ASP A 79 10.82 14.92 -3.51
CA ASP A 79 10.28 15.40 -4.79
C ASP A 79 8.82 15.86 -4.68
N LEU A 80 8.03 15.16 -3.87
CA LEU A 80 6.61 15.43 -3.67
C LEU A 80 6.35 16.42 -2.51
N GLY A 81 7.40 16.90 -1.83
CA GLY A 81 7.33 17.93 -0.80
C GLY A 81 6.71 17.46 0.52
N PHE A 82 6.81 16.17 0.85
CA PHE A 82 6.27 15.63 2.09
C PHE A 82 7.11 16.04 3.31
N TYR A 83 6.44 16.53 4.37
CA TYR A 83 7.07 16.75 5.66
C TYR A 83 7.34 15.40 6.35
N LYS A 84 8.62 15.05 6.52
CA LYS A 84 9.05 13.76 7.06
C LYS A 84 9.01 13.74 8.59
N VAL A 85 8.33 12.74 9.15
CA VAL A 85 8.30 12.44 10.60
C VAL A 85 8.51 10.95 10.83
N GLN A 86 8.89 10.56 12.04
CA GLN A 86 9.06 9.16 12.45
C GLN A 86 8.20 8.86 13.66
N THR A 87 7.68 7.64 13.74
CA THR A 87 6.99 7.13 14.94
C THR A 87 7.99 6.90 16.10
N LEU A 88 7.53 6.39 17.23
CA LEU A 88 8.41 5.99 18.34
C LEU A 88 9.35 4.82 18.02
N VAL A 89 9.19 4.21 16.84
CA VAL A 89 10.00 3.09 16.40
C VAL A 89 11.40 3.57 16.01
N LYS A 90 12.43 2.86 16.48
CA LYS A 90 13.84 3.18 16.20
C LYS A 90 14.37 2.58 14.89
N ASP A 91 13.95 1.36 14.56
CA ASP A 91 14.46 0.58 13.43
C ASP A 91 13.41 -0.40 12.87
N LYS A 92 13.75 -1.09 11.77
CA LYS A 92 12.83 -2.00 11.08
C LYS A 92 12.52 -3.27 11.89
N GLU A 93 13.44 -3.74 12.73
CA GLU A 93 13.20 -4.93 13.57
C GLU A 93 12.15 -4.63 14.65
N GLU A 94 12.29 -3.48 15.31
CA GLU A 94 11.30 -2.98 16.25
C GLU A 94 9.97 -2.71 15.56
N TYR A 95 9.98 -2.13 14.36
CA TYR A 95 8.76 -1.87 13.59
C TYR A 95 7.89 -3.12 13.37
N ILE A 96 8.53 -4.25 13.03
CA ILE A 96 7.84 -5.52 12.74
C ILE A 96 7.26 -6.11 14.02
N THR A 97 7.95 -5.95 15.16
CA THR A 97 7.61 -6.61 16.43
C THR A 97 6.77 -5.75 17.39
N ARG A 98 6.78 -4.42 17.22
CA ARG A 98 6.14 -3.44 18.11
C ARG A 98 5.14 -2.55 17.35
N PRO A 99 3.97 -3.10 16.96
CA PRO A 99 2.93 -2.32 16.28
C PRO A 99 2.38 -1.18 17.14
N ASP A 100 2.49 -1.26 18.47
CA ASP A 100 2.11 -0.21 19.41
C ASP A 100 2.97 1.06 19.26
N LEU A 101 4.28 0.91 19.08
CA LEU A 101 5.20 2.03 18.83
C LEU A 101 4.97 2.63 17.45
N GLY A 102 4.72 1.80 16.44
CA GLY A 102 4.43 2.25 15.06
C GLY A 102 3.09 2.98 14.90
N ARG A 103 2.26 3.04 15.94
CA ARG A 103 1.00 3.80 15.98
C ARG A 103 1.13 5.13 16.75
N SER A 104 2.30 5.41 17.29
CA SER A 104 2.52 6.46 18.29
C SER A 104 3.65 7.39 17.89
N PHE A 105 3.57 8.63 18.35
CA PHE A 105 4.58 9.66 18.17
C PHE A 105 5.05 10.15 19.54
N SER A 106 6.27 10.69 19.59
CA SER A 106 6.70 11.45 20.77
C SER A 106 5.96 12.78 20.85
N GLU A 107 5.95 13.40 22.03
CA GLU A 107 5.30 14.71 22.22
C GLU A 107 5.97 15.79 21.36
N GLU A 108 7.29 15.72 21.20
CA GLU A 108 8.07 16.63 20.36
C GLU A 108 7.59 16.56 18.90
N VAL A 109 7.45 15.34 18.34
CA VAL A 109 6.99 15.16 16.95
C VAL A 109 5.57 15.71 16.77
N ILE A 110 4.67 15.49 17.73
CA ILE A 110 3.31 16.04 17.66
C ILE A 110 3.32 17.58 17.71
N ASN A 111 4.16 18.17 18.55
CA ASN A 111 4.30 19.63 18.63
C ASN A 111 4.89 20.21 17.34
N GLU A 112 5.89 19.57 16.77
CA GLU A 112 6.44 19.96 15.47
C GLU A 112 5.40 19.91 14.35
N ILE A 113 4.54 18.88 14.33
CA ILE A 113 3.45 18.79 13.36
C ILE A 113 2.48 19.96 13.53
N LYS A 114 2.11 20.31 14.77
CA LYS A 114 1.22 21.46 15.04
C LYS A 114 1.83 22.79 14.61
N GLU A 115 3.13 22.97 14.82
CA GLU A 115 3.84 24.22 14.52
C GLU A 115 4.14 24.40 13.03
N LYS A 116 4.59 23.33 12.36
CA LYS A 116 5.08 23.39 10.99
C LYS A 116 4.03 23.05 9.94
N CYS A 117 2.94 22.37 10.31
CA CYS A 117 1.87 21.99 9.38
C CYS A 117 0.65 22.91 9.46
N ILE A 118 -0.10 22.96 8.38
CA ILE A 118 -1.35 23.74 8.31
C ILE A 118 -2.41 23.10 9.21
N ASN A 119 -2.95 23.89 10.15
CA ASN A 119 -4.03 23.47 11.04
C ASN A 119 -5.42 23.80 10.46
N ASN A 120 -6.46 23.15 10.99
CA ASN A 120 -7.87 23.30 10.62
C ASN A 120 -8.07 23.13 9.11
N VAL A 121 -7.79 21.92 8.61
CA VAL A 121 -7.82 21.58 7.18
C VAL A 121 -9.03 20.71 6.87
N ASP A 122 -9.52 20.79 5.63
CA ASP A 122 -10.60 19.90 5.19
C ASP A 122 -10.04 18.51 4.87
N VAL A 123 -8.85 18.44 4.26
CA VAL A 123 -8.23 17.18 3.83
C VAL A 123 -6.75 17.15 4.23
N GLN A 124 -6.37 16.12 4.98
CA GLN A 124 -4.98 15.79 5.28
C GLN A 124 -4.54 14.54 4.54
N ILE A 125 -3.42 14.63 3.82
CA ILE A 125 -2.82 13.53 3.06
C ILE A 125 -1.56 13.06 3.77
N ILE A 126 -1.50 11.77 4.07
CA ILE A 126 -0.36 11.12 4.71
C ILE A 126 0.15 10.03 3.78
N ALA A 127 1.46 9.86 3.68
CA ALA A 127 2.09 8.67 3.12
C ALA A 127 2.87 7.96 4.23
N GLY A 128 2.91 6.64 4.22
CA GLY A 128 3.69 5.87 5.16
C GLY A 128 4.31 4.66 4.50
N ASP A 129 5.55 4.35 4.85
CA ASP A 129 6.26 3.17 4.34
C ASP A 129 5.44 1.87 4.53
N GLY A 130 4.81 1.74 5.70
CA GLY A 130 3.99 0.56 6.00
C GLY A 130 4.83 -0.70 6.02
N LEU A 131 4.26 -1.82 5.58
CA LEU A 131 4.97 -3.11 5.54
C LEU A 131 5.71 -3.35 4.23
N SER A 132 5.52 -2.49 3.23
CA SER A 132 6.16 -2.63 1.93
C SER A 132 6.55 -1.28 1.35
N SER A 133 7.84 -0.95 1.42
CA SER A 133 8.38 0.27 0.84
C SER A 133 8.26 0.37 -0.70
N PRO A 134 8.40 -0.72 -1.48
CA PRO A 134 8.22 -0.68 -2.94
C PRO A 134 6.83 -0.18 -3.36
N ALA A 135 5.80 -0.46 -2.56
CA ALA A 135 4.44 0.02 -2.82
C ALA A 135 4.34 1.55 -2.81
N ILE A 136 5.11 2.22 -1.96
CA ILE A 136 5.14 3.69 -1.92
C ILE A 136 6.00 4.23 -3.06
N THR A 137 7.20 3.70 -3.25
CA THR A 137 8.13 4.17 -4.28
C THR A 137 7.53 4.10 -5.69
N VAL A 138 6.79 3.03 -6.01
CA VAL A 138 6.20 2.83 -7.34
C VAL A 138 4.93 3.65 -7.54
N ASN A 139 4.03 3.69 -6.57
CA ASN A 139 2.68 4.22 -6.80
C ASN A 139 2.49 5.68 -6.36
N LEU A 140 3.31 6.20 -5.44
CA LEU A 140 3.06 7.52 -4.83
C LEU A 140 3.17 8.66 -5.84
N LYS A 141 4.15 8.61 -6.76
CA LYS A 141 4.35 9.63 -7.81
C LYS A 141 3.16 9.78 -8.75
N GLU A 142 2.40 8.70 -8.97
CA GLU A 142 1.23 8.73 -9.84
C GLU A 142 -0.05 9.15 -9.09
N ILE A 143 -0.26 8.61 -7.88
CA ILE A 143 -1.54 8.82 -7.17
C ILE A 143 -1.60 10.17 -6.46
N TYR A 144 -0.48 10.65 -5.90
CA TYR A 144 -0.49 11.83 -5.04
C TYR A 144 -0.89 13.12 -5.79
N PRO A 145 -0.30 13.44 -6.95
CA PRO A 145 -0.72 14.61 -7.73
C PRO A 145 -2.21 14.57 -8.11
N MET A 146 -2.72 13.39 -8.48
CA MET A 146 -4.13 13.19 -8.84
C MET A 146 -5.07 13.54 -7.68
N ILE A 147 -4.72 13.13 -6.46
CA ILE A 147 -5.50 13.47 -5.26
C ILE A 147 -5.43 14.97 -4.99
N VAL A 148 -4.23 15.56 -5.01
CA VAL A 148 -4.03 16.99 -4.73
C VAL A 148 -4.83 17.86 -5.70
N ASP A 149 -4.73 17.59 -6.99
CA ASP A 149 -5.41 18.37 -8.02
C ASP A 149 -6.93 18.22 -7.92
N GLY A 150 -7.42 17.00 -7.72
CA GLY A 150 -8.86 16.73 -7.56
C GLY A 150 -9.45 17.38 -6.30
N VAL A 151 -8.71 17.37 -5.18
CA VAL A 151 -9.15 18.01 -3.93
C VAL A 151 -9.13 19.54 -4.06
N LYS A 152 -8.10 20.13 -4.70
CA LYS A 152 -8.03 21.57 -4.99
C LYS A 152 -9.16 22.01 -5.91
N ALA A 153 -9.46 21.23 -6.96
CA ALA A 153 -10.54 21.53 -7.90
C ALA A 153 -11.92 21.57 -7.22
N LYS A 154 -12.13 20.78 -6.16
CA LYS A 154 -13.34 20.83 -5.32
C LYS A 154 -13.35 21.98 -4.29
N GLY A 155 -12.27 22.78 -4.21
CA GLY A 155 -12.17 23.95 -3.34
C GLY A 155 -11.88 23.66 -1.87
N TYR A 156 -11.42 22.44 -1.54
CA TYR A 156 -11.11 22.06 -0.16
C TYR A 156 -9.73 22.56 0.27
N LYS A 157 -9.60 22.95 1.55
CA LYS A 157 -8.32 23.32 2.16
C LYS A 157 -7.49 22.06 2.45
N ILE A 158 -6.38 21.91 1.74
CA ILE A 158 -5.42 20.79 1.89
C ILE A 158 -4.36 21.14 2.94
N GLY A 159 -4.03 20.19 3.80
CA GLY A 159 -2.94 20.31 4.77
C GLY A 159 -1.55 20.08 4.17
N THR A 160 -0.50 20.34 4.95
CA THR A 160 0.87 19.99 4.58
C THR A 160 0.95 18.47 4.41
N PRO A 161 1.41 17.91 3.27
CA PRO A 161 1.56 16.45 3.11
C PRO A 161 2.60 15.94 4.12
N ILE A 162 2.32 14.82 4.79
CA ILE A 162 3.20 14.27 5.85
C ILE A 162 3.61 12.85 5.48
N PHE A 163 4.91 12.57 5.50
CA PHE A 163 5.43 11.22 5.36
C PHE A 163 5.79 10.67 6.73
N VAL A 164 5.24 9.52 7.08
CA VAL A 164 5.47 8.86 8.37
C VAL A 164 6.36 7.64 8.13
N LYS A 165 7.57 7.67 8.67
CA LYS A 165 8.46 6.51 8.70
C LYS A 165 8.04 5.55 9.83
N TYR A 166 8.04 4.25 9.54
CA TYR A 166 7.54 3.19 10.42
C TYR A 166 6.06 3.37 10.78
N ALA A 167 5.25 3.70 9.76
CA ALA A 167 3.84 4.02 9.94
C ALA A 167 2.97 2.78 10.13
N ARG A 168 2.01 2.85 11.05
CA ARG A 168 0.81 2.02 11.06
C ARG A 168 -0.39 2.90 10.75
N VAL A 169 -1.49 2.33 10.24
CA VAL A 169 -2.69 3.08 9.87
C VAL A 169 -3.14 4.07 10.96
N ALA A 170 -3.09 3.68 12.23
CA ALA A 170 -3.54 4.53 13.34
C ALA A 170 -2.68 5.79 13.60
N THR A 171 -1.51 5.97 12.93
CA THR A 171 -0.79 7.25 12.97
C THR A 171 -1.63 8.38 12.38
N MET A 172 -2.51 8.05 11.43
CA MET A 172 -3.44 9.01 10.83
C MET A 172 -4.33 9.68 11.88
N ASP A 173 -4.72 8.95 12.93
CA ASP A 173 -5.60 9.44 13.98
C ASP A 173 -4.91 10.53 14.81
N LYS A 174 -3.65 10.29 15.17
CA LYS A 174 -2.83 11.25 15.94
C LYS A 174 -2.52 12.52 15.17
N ILE A 175 -2.22 12.37 13.87
CA ILE A 175 -1.99 13.51 12.99
C ILE A 175 -3.30 14.30 12.84
N SER A 176 -4.41 13.62 12.55
CA SER A 176 -5.73 14.25 12.39
C SER A 176 -6.15 15.05 13.63
N GLU A 177 -5.95 14.50 14.83
CA GLU A 177 -6.19 15.18 16.11
C GLU A 177 -5.28 16.39 16.29
N ALA A 178 -3.99 16.27 15.94
CA ALA A 178 -3.00 17.32 16.13
C ALA A 178 -3.32 18.58 15.30
N ILE A 179 -3.73 18.41 14.04
CA ILE A 179 -3.98 19.52 13.11
C ILE A 179 -5.46 19.83 12.89
N ASN A 180 -6.37 19.16 13.60
CA ASN A 180 -7.82 19.31 13.44
C ASN A 180 -8.29 19.14 11.98
N ALA A 181 -7.95 17.99 11.37
CA ALA A 181 -8.35 17.65 10.01
C ALA A 181 -9.76 17.04 9.95
N LYS A 182 -10.59 17.47 9.00
CA LYS A 182 -11.95 16.92 8.80
C LYS A 182 -11.93 15.56 8.10
N VAL A 183 -11.11 15.38 7.07
CA VAL A 183 -10.87 14.08 6.44
C VAL A 183 -9.37 13.85 6.43
N THR A 184 -8.95 12.72 6.95
CA THR A 184 -7.56 12.29 6.92
C THR A 184 -7.46 11.02 6.11
N LEU A 185 -6.49 10.96 5.21
CA LEU A 185 -6.13 9.75 4.48
C LEU A 185 -4.67 9.38 4.65
N ILE A 186 -4.39 8.08 4.67
CA ILE A 186 -3.04 7.53 4.67
C ILE A 186 -2.87 6.53 3.53
N LEU A 187 -1.93 6.84 2.64
CA LEU A 187 -1.41 5.95 1.60
C LEU A 187 -0.29 5.11 2.23
N ILE A 188 -0.48 3.80 2.34
CA ILE A 188 0.42 2.94 3.11
C ILE A 188 0.72 1.63 2.37
N GLY A 189 1.99 1.22 2.40
CA GLY A 189 2.43 -0.06 1.85
C GLY A 189 1.82 -1.23 2.61
N GLU A 190 1.16 -2.14 1.89
CA GLU A 190 0.57 -3.35 2.47
C GLU A 190 1.65 -4.37 2.81
N ARG A 191 1.24 -5.53 3.36
CA ARG A 191 2.15 -6.67 3.54
C ARG A 191 2.56 -7.20 2.16
N PRO A 192 3.86 -7.38 1.87
CA PRO A 192 4.30 -7.96 0.61
C PRO A 192 3.64 -9.31 0.37
N GLY A 193 3.02 -9.46 -0.80
CA GLY A 193 2.51 -10.74 -1.27
C GLY A 193 3.62 -11.52 -1.97
N LEU A 194 3.36 -12.79 -2.24
CA LEU A 194 4.30 -13.63 -2.99
C LEU A 194 4.49 -13.15 -4.44
N ALA A 195 3.46 -12.52 -5.01
CA ALA A 195 3.46 -12.08 -6.40
C ALA A 195 3.93 -10.63 -6.59
N THR A 196 3.77 -9.79 -5.57
CA THR A 196 4.11 -8.37 -5.67
C THR A 196 4.33 -7.75 -4.29
N GLY A 197 5.36 -6.92 -4.17
CA GLY A 197 5.57 -6.00 -3.06
C GLY A 197 4.98 -4.61 -3.32
N GLU A 198 4.33 -4.38 -4.45
CA GLU A 198 3.91 -3.05 -4.90
C GLU A 198 2.49 -2.67 -4.43
N SER A 199 1.80 -3.54 -3.69
CA SER A 199 0.42 -3.30 -3.25
C SER A 199 0.36 -2.20 -2.18
N MET A 200 -0.35 -1.12 -2.48
CA MET A 200 -0.63 -0.01 -1.57
C MET A 200 -2.12 0.03 -1.21
N SER A 201 -2.42 0.49 0.01
CA SER A 201 -3.77 0.78 0.47
C SER A 201 -3.94 2.26 0.80
N CYS A 202 -5.14 2.78 0.63
CA CYS A 202 -5.59 4.07 1.15
C CYS A 202 -6.62 3.84 2.26
N TYR A 203 -6.31 4.29 3.48
CA TYR A 203 -7.27 4.34 4.58
C TYR A 203 -7.71 5.77 4.81
N MET A 204 -9.03 6.01 4.94
CA MET A 204 -9.62 7.34 5.06
C MET A 204 -10.66 7.38 6.18
N ALA A 205 -10.72 8.48 6.93
CA ALA A 205 -11.77 8.66 7.92
C ALA A 205 -12.15 10.14 8.07
N TYR A 206 -13.44 10.38 8.37
CA TYR A 206 -13.94 11.69 8.77
C TYR A 206 -13.67 11.91 10.26
N GLU A 207 -12.99 13.01 10.59
CA GLU A 207 -12.49 13.39 11.90
C GLU A 207 -11.79 12.20 12.59
N ALA A 208 -10.75 11.67 11.95
CA ALA A 208 -10.01 10.51 12.45
C ALA A 208 -9.50 10.78 13.87
N SER A 209 -9.63 9.79 14.76
CA SER A 209 -9.29 9.96 16.19
C SER A 209 -9.00 8.61 16.84
N SER A 210 -8.09 8.63 17.81
CA SER A 210 -7.73 7.48 18.65
C SER A 210 -8.88 6.97 19.51
N ARG A 211 -9.98 7.72 19.61
CA ARG A 211 -11.22 7.30 20.30
C ARG A 211 -12.17 6.53 19.39
N LYS A 212 -11.96 6.57 18.08
CA LYS A 212 -12.84 5.96 17.07
C LYS A 212 -12.37 4.54 16.73
N PRO A 213 -13.28 3.57 16.53
CA PRO A 213 -12.90 2.22 16.14
C PRO A 213 -12.43 2.18 14.68
N GLU A 214 -11.65 1.14 14.34
CA GLU A 214 -11.14 0.96 12.97
C GLU A 214 -12.25 0.81 11.92
N SER A 215 -13.44 0.35 12.32
CA SER A 215 -14.60 0.22 11.45
C SER A 215 -15.11 1.54 10.88
N GLN A 216 -14.70 2.69 11.44
CA GLN A 216 -15.00 4.01 10.89
C GLN A 216 -14.01 4.44 9.78
N ARG A 217 -13.03 3.59 9.42
CA ARG A 217 -12.15 3.85 8.27
C ARG A 217 -12.77 3.26 7.00
N THR A 218 -12.82 4.06 5.94
CA THR A 218 -13.07 3.61 4.57
C THR A 218 -11.73 3.20 3.95
N VAL A 219 -11.70 2.09 3.20
CA VAL A 219 -10.46 1.54 2.64
C VAL A 219 -10.62 1.29 1.15
N ILE A 220 -9.62 1.73 0.38
CA ILE A 220 -9.34 1.24 -0.98
C ILE A 220 -8.03 0.48 -0.90
N SER A 221 -8.05 -0.83 -1.16
CA SER A 221 -6.86 -1.70 -1.14
C SER A 221 -6.42 -2.09 -2.54
N ASN A 222 -5.28 -2.80 -2.61
CA ASN A 222 -4.77 -3.38 -3.86
C ASN A 222 -4.53 -2.34 -4.96
N ILE A 223 -4.02 -1.16 -4.56
CA ILE A 223 -3.62 -0.11 -5.49
C ILE A 223 -2.23 -0.47 -6.02
N HIS A 224 -2.19 -0.89 -7.28
CA HIS A 224 -0.98 -1.18 -8.05
C HIS A 224 -1.35 -1.46 -9.52
N ARG A 225 -0.35 -1.54 -10.41
CA ARG A 225 -0.52 -1.77 -11.86
C ARG A 225 -1.37 -2.98 -12.29
N ASN A 226 -1.44 -4.01 -11.44
CA ASN A 226 -2.17 -5.26 -11.70
C ASN A 226 -3.45 -5.39 -10.84
N GLY A 227 -3.79 -4.33 -10.09
CA GLY A 227 -4.95 -4.23 -9.21
C GLY A 227 -5.77 -3.01 -9.63
N MET A 228 -6.10 -2.13 -8.67
CA MET A 228 -6.62 -0.80 -8.99
C MET A 228 -5.46 0.09 -9.46
N PRO A 229 -5.44 0.60 -10.71
CA PRO A 229 -4.37 1.47 -11.17
C PRO A 229 -4.27 2.75 -10.31
N PRO A 230 -3.06 3.26 -10.00
CA PRO A 230 -2.89 4.42 -9.12
C PRO A 230 -3.69 5.66 -9.52
N VAL A 231 -3.75 5.96 -10.82
CA VAL A 231 -4.52 7.11 -11.35
C VAL A 231 -6.02 6.95 -11.12
N GLU A 232 -6.57 5.76 -11.38
CA GLU A 232 -7.99 5.45 -11.16
C GLU A 232 -8.33 5.46 -9.66
N ALA A 233 -7.45 4.90 -8.83
CA ALA A 233 -7.56 4.96 -7.38
C ALA A 233 -7.58 6.41 -6.87
N GLY A 234 -6.72 7.28 -7.42
CA GLY A 234 -6.71 8.71 -7.09
C GLY A 234 -8.06 9.40 -7.36
N ALA A 235 -8.67 9.13 -8.52
CA ALA A 235 -9.99 9.65 -8.85
C ALA A 235 -11.08 9.17 -7.87
N GLN A 236 -11.09 7.87 -7.54
CA GLN A 236 -12.04 7.31 -6.57
C GLN A 236 -11.85 7.90 -5.17
N ILE A 237 -10.59 8.09 -4.74
CA ILE A 237 -10.25 8.74 -3.47
C ILE A 237 -10.83 10.15 -3.42
N VAL A 238 -10.67 10.95 -4.48
CA VAL A 238 -11.20 12.32 -4.57
C VAL A 238 -12.73 12.36 -4.43
N GLU A 239 -13.44 11.45 -5.09
CA GLU A 239 -14.91 11.34 -4.97
C GLU A 239 -15.35 10.91 -3.56
N LEU A 240 -14.63 9.95 -2.96
CA LEU A 240 -14.89 9.52 -1.59
C LEU A 240 -14.63 10.64 -0.58
N ILE A 241 -13.54 11.42 -0.72
CA ILE A 241 -13.27 12.57 0.15
C ILE A 241 -14.45 13.55 0.14
N GLY A 242 -14.96 13.90 -1.06
CA GLY A 242 -16.12 14.78 -1.17
C GLY A 242 -17.36 14.20 -0.49
N THR A 243 -17.56 12.89 -0.59
CA THR A 243 -18.66 12.17 0.06
C THR A 243 -18.51 12.18 1.59
N LEU A 244 -17.32 11.88 2.13
CA LEU A 244 -17.02 11.92 3.56
C LEU A 244 -17.26 13.32 4.15
N LEU A 245 -16.84 14.37 3.44
CA LEU A 245 -17.04 15.76 3.88
C LEU A 245 -18.52 16.18 3.86
N ARG A 246 -19.29 15.71 2.87
CA ARG A 246 -20.73 16.00 2.76
C ARG A 246 -21.53 15.27 3.84
N GLU A 247 -21.30 13.97 3.98
CA GLU A 247 -22.07 13.10 4.90
C GLU A 247 -21.58 13.18 6.35
N LYS A 248 -20.37 13.68 6.57
CA LYS A 248 -19.69 13.74 7.88
C LYS A 248 -19.59 12.37 8.55
N LYS A 249 -19.38 11.33 7.73
CA LYS A 249 -19.35 9.90 8.12
C LYS A 249 -18.31 9.18 7.29
N SER A 250 -17.77 8.09 7.82
CA SER A 250 -16.82 7.21 7.13
C SER A 250 -16.96 5.76 7.61
N GLY A 251 -16.29 4.84 6.91
CA GLY A 251 -16.34 3.42 7.21
C GLY A 251 -17.76 2.85 7.16
N ILE A 252 -18.11 2.00 8.12
CA ILE A 252 -19.42 1.31 8.16
C ILE A 252 -20.62 2.25 8.30
N GLU A 253 -20.41 3.48 8.74
CA GLU A 253 -21.48 4.48 8.88
C GLU A 253 -21.80 5.19 7.56
N LEU A 254 -20.88 5.08 6.58
CA LEU A 254 -21.07 5.64 5.24
C LEU A 254 -21.89 4.66 4.39
N LYS A 255 -23.09 5.08 4.00
CA LYS A 255 -23.93 4.35 3.04
C LYS A 255 -23.68 4.94 1.65
N LEU A 256 -22.93 4.22 0.83
CA LEU A 256 -22.67 4.55 -0.58
C LEU A 256 -23.88 4.21 -1.47
#